data_AF-A0A1H5GYN8-F1
#
_entry.id   AF-A0A1H5GYN8-F1
#
_cell.length_a   1.000
_cell.length_b   1.000
_cell.length_c   1.000
_cell.angle_alpha   90.00
_cell.angle_beta   90.00
_cell.angle_gamma   90.00
#
_symmetry.space_group_name_H-M   'P 1'
#
loop_
_entity.id
_entity.type
_entity.pdbx_description
1 polymer ?
#
loop_
_entity_poly.entity_id
_entity_poly.type
_entity_poly.pdbx_seq_one_letter_code
_entity_poly.pdbx_strand_id
1 'polypeptide(L)'
;MNIATTDQPRIFSPKHPVSVAVVEAIKNCMDVRKVSKADIVANSHLTSRTLDKKLKHKSPLMVSDIFAFARILGVCPSVLFAAADNQT
;
A
#
# COMPACT_ATOMS: atom_id res chain seq x y z
N MET A 1 -26.82 -2.46 23.71
CA MET A 1 -25.37 -2.19 23.60
C MET A 1 -25.12 -1.56 22.24
N ASN A 2 -24.78 -0.27 22.20
CA ASN A 2 -24.48 0.42 20.94
C ASN A 2 -23.08 0.03 20.49
N ILE A 3 -22.98 -0.85 19.49
CA ILE A 3 -21.72 -1.11 18.80
C ILE A 3 -21.58 0.00 17.75
N ALA A 4 -21.05 1.15 18.17
CA ALA A 4 -20.46 2.10 17.24
C ALA A 4 -19.13 1.51 16.78
N THR A 5 -19.14 0.62 15.78
CA THR A 5 -17.95 0.35 14.98
C THR A 5 -17.68 1.60 14.17
N THR A 6 -16.95 2.54 14.76
CA THR A 6 -16.19 3.51 14.00
C THR A 6 -15.25 2.70 13.12
N ASP A 7 -15.64 2.49 11.87
CA ASP A 7 -14.80 1.97 10.79
C ASP A 7 -13.72 3.02 10.52
N GLN A 8 -12.84 3.22 11.50
CA GLN A 8 -11.67 4.07 11.30
C GLN A 8 -10.87 3.37 10.21
N PRO A 9 -10.62 4.04 9.07
CA PRO A 9 -9.80 3.47 8.03
C PRO A 9 -8.49 3.07 8.68
N ARG A 10 -8.11 1.80 8.62
CA ARG A 10 -6.85 1.35 9.21
C ARG A 10 -5.71 2.07 8.50
N ILE A 11 -5.07 2.99 9.21
CA ILE A 11 -3.98 3.83 8.72
C ILE A 11 -2.66 3.23 9.20
N PHE A 12 -1.74 2.96 8.27
CA PHE A 12 -0.36 2.66 8.62
C PHE A 12 0.47 3.93 8.64
N SER A 13 1.04 4.24 9.80
CA SER A 13 1.97 5.36 9.95
C SER A 13 3.18 5.17 9.02
N PRO A 14 3.64 6.21 8.30
CA PRO A 14 4.62 6.07 7.22
C PRO A 14 5.95 5.44 7.65
N LYS A 15 6.32 5.57 8.93
CA LYS A 15 7.57 5.05 9.50
C LYS A 15 7.38 3.77 10.30
N HIS A 16 6.15 3.24 10.38
CA HIS A 16 5.90 1.98 11.05
C HIS A 16 6.60 0.85 10.26
N PRO A 17 7.33 -0.08 10.90
CA PRO A 17 8.08 -1.14 10.21
C PRO A 17 7.22 -1.89 9.17
N VAL A 18 5.99 -2.25 9.56
CA VAL A 18 5.01 -2.87 8.66
C VAL A 18 4.69 -2.01 7.43
N SER A 19 4.51 -0.69 7.60
CA SER A 19 4.26 0.22 6.48
C SER A 19 5.44 0.27 5.53
N VAL A 20 6.65 0.31 6.07
CA VAL A 20 7.88 0.37 5.29
C VAL A 20 8.01 -0.91 4.47
N ALA A 21 7.88 -2.07 5.10
CA ALA A 21 7.99 -3.36 4.45
C ALA A 21 6.93 -3.56 3.35
N VAL A 22 5.68 -3.16 3.59
CA VAL A 22 4.62 -3.21 2.57
C VAL A 22 4.96 -2.31 1.38
N VAL A 23 5.45 -1.09 1.61
CA VAL A 23 5.84 -0.17 0.52
C VAL A 23 7.03 -0.72 -0.28
N GLU A 24 8.02 -1.36 0.36
CA GLU A 24 9.12 -2.01 -0.35
C GLU A 24 8.63 -3.22 -1.16
N ALA A 25 7.69 -4.01 -0.63
CA ALA A 25 7.05 -5.10 -1.36
C ALA A 25 6.29 -4.60 -2.59
N ILE A 26 5.57 -3.48 -2.47
CA ILE A 26 4.89 -2.81 -3.59
C ILE A 26 5.91 -2.41 -4.65
N LYS A 27 7.01 -1.76 -4.29
CA LYS A 27 8.06 -1.35 -5.25
C LYS A 27 8.68 -2.54 -5.97
N ASN A 28 9.00 -3.61 -5.24
CA ASN A 28 9.53 -4.83 -5.83
C ASN A 28 8.52 -5.44 -6.83
N CYS A 29 7.25 -5.52 -6.45
CA CYS A 29 6.20 -6.02 -7.33
C CYS A 29 6.03 -5.14 -8.58
N MET A 30 6.13 -3.81 -8.44
CA MET A 30 6.12 -2.88 -9.58
C MET A 30 7.25 -3.17 -10.57
N ASP A 31 8.47 -3.39 -10.08
CA ASP A 31 9.63 -3.68 -10.93
C ASP A 31 9.54 -5.06 -11.61
N VAL A 32 9.18 -6.11 -10.85
CA VAL A 32 9.04 -7.48 -11.37
C VAL A 32 7.97 -7.54 -12.45
N ARG A 33 6.84 -6.85 -12.25
CA ARG A 33 5.70 -6.88 -13.17
C ARG A 33 5.72 -5.77 -14.22
N LYS A 34 6.77 -4.94 -14.22
CA LYS A 34 6.94 -3.81 -15.13
C LYS A 34 5.74 -2.86 -15.13
N VAL A 35 5.14 -2.66 -13.96
CA VAL A 35 4.03 -1.71 -13.73
C VAL A 35 4.62 -0.36 -13.37
N SER A 36 4.35 0.65 -14.18
CA SER A 36 4.83 2.01 -13.97
C SER A 36 3.99 2.75 -12.92
N LYS A 37 4.52 3.87 -12.41
CA LYS A 37 3.74 4.79 -11.57
C LYS A 37 2.53 5.36 -12.31
N ALA A 38 2.64 5.56 -13.62
CA ALA A 38 1.55 6.05 -14.44
C ALA A 38 0.40 5.05 -14.48
N ASP A 39 0.70 3.75 -14.57
CA ASP A 39 -0.31 2.69 -14.54
C ASP A 39 -1.06 2.65 -13.20
N ILE A 40 -0.33 2.82 -12.09
CA ILE A 40 -0.95 2.93 -10.77
C ILE A 40 -1.89 4.13 -10.70
N VAL A 41 -1.44 5.30 -11.16
CA VAL A 41 -2.26 6.53 -11.14
C VAL A 41 -3.49 6.39 -12.03
N ALA A 42 -3.35 5.79 -13.20
CA ALA A 42 -4.45 5.60 -14.15
C ALA A 42 -5.53 4.62 -13.63
N ASN A 43 -5.15 3.67 -12.76
CA ASN A 43 -6.03 2.61 -12.28
C ASN A 43 -6.35 2.71 -10.77
N SER A 44 -6.06 3.84 -10.13
CA SER A 44 -6.36 4.08 -8.72
C SER A 44 -6.94 5.47 -8.49
N HIS A 45 -7.34 5.73 -7.25
CA HIS A 45 -7.81 7.04 -6.80
C HIS A 45 -6.64 8.00 -6.45
N LEU A 46 -5.39 7.57 -6.64
CA LEU A 46 -4.22 8.33 -6.22
C LEU A 46 -3.76 9.30 -7.32
N THR A 47 -3.49 10.54 -6.93
CA THR A 47 -2.72 11.44 -7.79
C THR A 47 -1.26 11.01 -7.84
N SER A 48 -0.53 11.36 -8.91
CA SER A 48 0.92 11.15 -9.03
C SER A 48 1.68 11.66 -7.81
N ARG A 49 1.33 12.86 -7.30
CA ARG A 49 1.94 13.44 -6.10
C ARG A 49 1.69 12.61 -4.84
N THR A 50 0.46 12.11 -4.66
CA THR A 50 0.11 11.28 -3.50
C THR A 50 0.81 9.94 -3.54
N LEU A 51 0.83 9.29 -4.70
CA LEU A 51 1.57 8.05 -4.94
C LEU A 51 3.05 8.21 -4.57
N ASP A 52 3.69 9.26 -5.07
CA ASP A 52 5.11 9.51 -4.83
C ASP A 52 5.42 9.72 -3.34
N LYS A 53 4.52 10.39 -2.60
CA LYS A 53 4.66 10.53 -1.15
C LYS A 53 4.52 9.20 -0.42
N LYS A 54 3.56 8.36 -0.79
CA LYS A 54 3.35 7.03 -0.18
C LYS A 54 4.56 6.12 -0.42
N LEU A 55 5.05 6.05 -1.67
CA LEU A 55 6.23 5.25 -2.02
C LEU A 55 7.53 5.74 -1.36
N LYS A 56 7.60 7.02 -0.97
CA LYS A 56 8.75 7.61 -0.25
C LYS A 56 8.58 7.62 1.27
N HIS A 57 7.58 6.93 1.81
CA HIS A 57 7.29 6.88 3.26
C HIS A 57 7.00 8.28 3.86
N LYS A 58 6.48 9.20 3.04
CA LYS A 58 6.14 10.59 3.43
C LYS A 58 4.64 10.81 3.65
N SER A 59 3.81 9.80 3.39
CA SER A 59 2.37 9.85 3.59
C SER A 59 1.90 8.50 4.11
N PRO A 60 0.88 8.46 5.00
CA PRO A 60 0.39 7.20 5.52
C PRO A 60 -0.15 6.31 4.41
N LEU A 61 0.02 5.00 4.58
CA LEU A 61 -0.55 4.00 3.70
C LEU A 61 -1.88 3.52 4.28
N MET A 62 -2.96 3.64 3.52
CA MET A 62 -4.28 3.15 3.91
C MET A 62 -4.42 1.71 3.44
N VAL A 63 -5.22 0.91 4.14
CA VAL A 63 -5.57 -0.44 3.68
C VAL A 63 -6.17 -0.40 2.27
N SER A 64 -7.03 0.56 1.96
CA SER A 64 -7.60 0.73 0.62
C SER A 64 -6.54 0.94 -0.47
N ASP A 65 -5.43 1.64 -0.15
CA ASP A 65 -4.30 1.77 -1.08
C ASP A 65 -3.66 0.42 -1.35
N ILE A 66 -3.42 -0.38 -0.30
CA ILE A 66 -2.78 -1.70 -0.41
C ILE A 66 -3.61 -2.62 -1.32
N PHE A 67 -4.93 -2.64 -1.15
CA PHE A 67 -5.82 -3.40 -2.03
C PHE A 67 -5.81 -2.88 -3.47
N ALA A 68 -5.77 -1.56 -3.68
CA ALA A 68 -5.64 -0.98 -5.00
C ALA A 68 -4.30 -1.38 -5.67
N PHE A 69 -3.18 -1.27 -4.95
CA PHE A 69 -1.88 -1.72 -5.43
C PHE A 69 -1.90 -3.21 -5.76
N ALA A 70 -2.39 -4.06 -4.85
CA ALA A 70 -2.46 -5.50 -5.05
C ALA A 70 -3.25 -5.86 -6.31
N ARG A 71 -4.42 -5.21 -6.53
CA ARG A 71 -5.24 -5.39 -7.73
C ARG A 71 -4.49 -4.98 -9.00
N ILE A 72 -3.91 -3.79 -9.03
CA ILE A 72 -3.21 -3.28 -10.23
C ILE A 72 -1.97 -4.12 -10.54
N LEU A 73 -1.26 -4.55 -9.50
CA LEU A 73 -0.11 -5.43 -9.61
C LEU A 73 -0.53 -6.88 -9.89
N GLY A 74 -1.81 -7.26 -9.80
CA GLY A 74 -2.26 -8.64 -10.00
C GLY A 74 -1.68 -9.63 -8.96
N VAL A 75 -1.54 -9.20 -7.71
CA VAL A 75 -1.09 -10.02 -6.56
C VAL A 75 -2.18 -10.09 -5.50
N CYS A 76 -2.12 -11.11 -4.64
CA CYS A 76 -2.95 -11.13 -3.43
C CYS A 76 -2.43 -10.10 -2.41
N PRO A 77 -3.30 -9.36 -1.70
CA PRO A 77 -2.87 -8.42 -0.67
C PRO A 77 -2.02 -9.07 0.43
N SER A 78 -2.28 -10.34 0.75
CA SER A 78 -1.48 -11.14 1.70
C SER A 78 0.00 -11.22 1.31
N VAL A 79 0.33 -11.20 0.01
CA VAL A 79 1.73 -11.20 -0.46
C VAL A 79 2.44 -9.90 -0.04
N LEU A 80 1.73 -8.77 -0.10
CA LEU A 80 2.27 -7.48 0.32
C LEU A 80 2.46 -7.40 1.84
N PHE A 81 1.57 -8.04 2.61
CA PHE A 81 1.68 -8.12 4.07
C PHE A 81 2.71 -9.15 4.57
N ALA A 82 2.87 -10.28 3.87
CA ALA A 82 3.84 -11.30 4.26
C ALA A 82 5.29 -10.77 4.23
N ALA A 83 5.57 -9.79 3.37
CA ALA A 83 6.86 -9.10 3.36
C ALA A 83 7.13 -8.30 4.66
N ALA A 84 6.08 -7.91 5.39
CA ALA A 84 6.20 -7.24 6.68
C ALA A 84 6.40 -8.20 7.86
N ASP A 85 5.91 -9.44 7.76
CA ASP A 85 6.06 -10.46 8.82
C ASP A 85 7.47 -11.05 8.87
N ASN A 86 8.20 -11.06 7.74
CA ASN A 86 9.59 -11.56 7.67
C ASN A 86 10.64 -10.63 8.32
N GLN A 87 10.24 -9.59 9.07
CA GLN A 87 11.15 -8.64 9.72
C GLN A 87 11.12 -8.70 11.26
N THR A 88 10.41 -9.66 11.85
CA THR A 88 10.47 -10.01 13.29
C THR A 88 11.31 -11.25 13.52
#